data_AF-A0A8B7DZC1-F1
#
_entry.id   AF-A0A8B7DZC1-F1
#
_cell.length_a   1.000
_cell.length_b   1.000
_cell.length_c   1.000
_cell.angle_alpha   90.00
_cell.angle_beta   90.00
_cell.angle_gamma   90.00
#
_symmetry.space_group_name_H-M   'P 1'
#
loop_
_entity.id
_entity.type
_entity.pdbx_description
1 polymer ?
#
loop_
_entity_poly.entity_id
_entity_poly.type
_entity_poly.pdbx_seq_one_letter_code
_entity_poly.pdbx_strand_id
1 'polypeptide(L)'
;MSFIGLIFQYLTSHKAISLVDDSIKKKLLDLFIRNCIQTKIAAPKHSLEQVKPMLKYLNHGDFQEIFPDIKKGLLRNPETILQGRGIIRMGIAFCGMKPMEERGLAKLVLAYLNICHMPDSVKHVSSFSDTCGGQNRNKYVAAAMLYAVNNFAVETIDLKFMEPGHSHLEADSIHSTIERAKKRHEGALIKALGALKSWAKFFTVNLPTNFVDVVKKGVNAKSSTPTIRANYFQMAKEAIKGNNVVQSLQLLDMLVQTVEKSVPHQVCSVYESLAASTLVACISALDNSKDSKLDSFWSFVLHHTKKPLLSEKFMSAANKEQLNQLMKFTIVLFTSHYEKVAGKNVKPWHNAFSTLLLRGDFETVKQTKSLITKIIAYEDLNELPIDIFNEIHSFLIKSDAERPTELSRIPDCYLFLASCYQGSGERFLIDCVFKVHHPSLVENCPDLFKKMAFLMHVDLSKFVSDHSKVIMDMFLNIEVVEKIHINTLTTLLSISSSLYIPLFMEMIKESLKNPVLKQVSLHEFGILNTPEGEVYDQTIFE
;
A
#
# COMPACT_ATOMS: atom_id res chain seq x y z
N MET A 1 17.81 9.54 27.50
CA MET A 1 18.41 8.76 26.38
C MET A 1 19.13 9.63 25.35
N SER A 2 18.56 10.76 24.91
CA SER A 2 19.20 11.65 23.91
C SER A 2 20.60 12.13 24.28
N PHE A 3 20.84 12.43 25.56
CA PHE A 3 22.14 12.86 26.07
C PHE A 3 23.23 11.77 25.96
N ILE A 4 22.86 10.50 26.13
CA ILE A 4 23.79 9.35 26.00
C ILE A 4 24.27 9.23 24.55
N GLY A 5 23.36 9.42 23.61
CA GLY A 5 23.67 9.46 22.17
C GLY A 5 24.67 10.53 21.80
N LEU A 6 24.42 11.75 22.27
CA LEU A 6 25.27 12.92 22.04
C LEU A 6 26.67 12.73 22.63
N ILE A 7 26.77 12.17 23.85
CA ILE A 7 28.06 11.84 24.48
C ILE A 7 28.84 10.87 23.61
N PHE A 8 28.23 9.75 23.19
CA PHE A 8 28.93 8.77 22.37
C PHE A 8 29.33 9.32 21.00
N GLN A 9 28.47 10.13 20.39
CA GLN A 9 28.78 10.78 19.12
C GLN A 9 29.96 11.77 19.27
N TYR A 10 29.95 12.59 20.33
CA TYR A 10 31.03 13.52 20.66
C TYR A 10 32.36 12.79 20.92
N LEU A 11 32.35 11.77 21.79
CA LEU A 11 33.54 10.98 22.12
C LEU A 11 34.10 10.24 20.90
N THR A 12 33.23 9.76 20.02
CA THR A 12 33.63 9.14 18.75
C THR A 12 34.31 10.16 17.83
N SER A 13 33.69 11.33 17.62
CA SER A 13 34.23 12.38 16.76
C SER A 13 35.58 12.93 17.24
N HIS A 14 35.85 12.88 18.54
CA HIS A 14 37.11 13.35 19.14
C HIS A 14 38.09 12.22 19.48
N LYS A 15 37.87 10.98 19.00
CA LYS A 15 38.71 9.79 19.26
C LYS A 15 38.95 9.50 20.76
N ALA A 16 38.01 9.91 21.61
CA ALA A 16 38.10 9.80 23.07
C ALA A 16 37.19 8.69 23.64
N ILE A 17 36.77 7.73 22.81
CA ILE A 17 35.85 6.66 23.21
C ILE A 17 36.42 5.75 24.30
N SER A 18 37.76 5.66 24.40
CA SER A 18 38.46 4.93 25.45
C SER A 18 38.22 5.46 26.87
N LEU A 19 37.63 6.66 27.01
CA LEU A 19 37.18 7.21 28.30
C LEU A 19 35.92 6.54 28.83
N VAL A 20 35.17 5.81 27.99
CA VAL A 20 34.04 5.00 28.44
C VAL A 20 34.58 3.65 28.90
N ASP A 21 34.85 3.53 30.20
CA ASP A 21 35.18 2.25 30.81
C ASP A 21 33.96 1.30 30.88
N ASP A 22 34.22 0.03 31.19
CA ASP A 22 33.18 -1.01 31.26
C ASP A 22 32.12 -0.72 32.34
N SER A 23 32.49 0.02 33.41
CA SER A 23 31.56 0.39 34.49
C SER A 23 30.53 1.42 34.02
N ILE A 24 30.98 2.46 33.31
CA ILE A 24 30.12 3.47 32.69
C ILE A 24 29.26 2.81 31.61
N LYS A 25 29.87 1.96 30.77
CA LYS A 25 29.17 1.22 29.71
C LYS A 25 28.04 0.36 30.27
N LYS A 26 28.27 -0.37 31.37
CA LYS A 26 27.26 -1.21 32.04
C LYS A 26 26.11 -0.38 32.63
N LYS A 27 26.41 0.73 33.31
CA LYS A 27 25.37 1.64 33.84
C LYS A 27 24.49 2.25 32.75
N LEU A 28 25.09 2.61 31.61
CA LEU A 28 24.36 3.14 30.45
C LEU A 28 23.49 2.08 29.79
N LEU A 29 23.95 0.82 29.75
CA LEU A 29 23.16 -0.32 29.30
C LEU A 29 21.98 -0.63 30.23
N ASP A 30 22.17 -0.58 31.54
CA ASP A 30 21.07 -0.77 32.49
C ASP A 30 20.01 0.33 32.39
N LEU A 31 20.45 1.58 32.20
CA LEU A 31 19.58 2.72 31.93
C LEU A 31 18.78 2.52 30.65
N PHE A 32 19.42 1.97 29.63
CA PHE A 32 18.78 1.66 28.37
C PHE A 32 17.76 0.52 28.49
N ILE A 33 18.11 -0.57 29.17
CA ILE A 33 17.20 -1.69 29.40
C ILE A 33 15.97 -1.21 30.16
N ARG A 34 16.14 -0.48 31.26
CA ARG A 34 15.01 0.04 32.05
C ARG A 34 14.11 0.99 31.27
N ASN A 35 14.69 1.91 30.50
CA ASN A 35 13.94 3.01 29.86
C ASN A 35 13.50 2.73 28.42
N CYS A 36 14.00 1.68 27.77
CA CYS A 36 13.66 1.37 26.37
C CYS A 36 13.21 -0.07 26.13
N ILE A 37 13.53 -1.02 27.03
CA ILE A 37 13.17 -2.44 26.88
C ILE A 37 12.14 -2.89 27.92
N GLN A 38 12.34 -2.56 29.19
CA GLN A 38 11.47 -2.98 30.30
C GLN A 38 10.30 -2.01 30.54
N THR A 39 9.95 -1.18 29.54
CA THR A 39 8.87 -0.19 29.66
C THR A 39 7.52 -0.77 29.26
N LYS A 40 6.45 -0.32 29.94
CA LYS A 40 5.07 -0.67 29.58
C LYS A 40 4.57 0.06 28.33
N ILE A 41 5.15 1.24 28.05
CA ILE A 41 4.81 2.14 26.94
C ILE A 41 5.97 2.18 25.96
N ALA A 42 5.68 2.32 24.66
CA ALA A 42 6.70 2.41 23.64
C ALA A 42 7.62 3.61 23.83
N ALA A 43 8.93 3.34 23.88
CA ALA A 43 9.94 4.39 23.93
C ALA A 43 9.79 5.29 22.68
N PRO A 44 9.81 6.62 22.83
CA PRO A 44 9.69 7.52 21.69
C PRO A 44 10.75 7.23 20.63
N LYS A 45 10.36 7.28 19.34
CA LYS A 45 11.25 6.98 18.22
C LYS A 45 12.56 7.77 18.26
N HIS A 46 12.50 9.06 18.59
CA HIS A 46 13.69 9.91 18.71
C HIS A 46 14.63 9.43 19.82
N SER A 47 14.11 8.93 20.94
CA SER A 47 14.91 8.41 22.05
C SER A 47 15.65 7.13 21.66
N LEU A 48 15.04 6.28 20.83
CA LEU A 48 15.66 5.07 20.31
C LEU A 48 16.72 5.36 19.23
N GLU A 49 16.48 6.38 18.40
CA GLU A 49 17.44 6.77 17.35
C GLU A 49 18.71 7.39 17.92
N GLN A 50 18.59 8.16 19.00
CA GLN A 50 19.73 8.78 19.65
C GLN A 50 20.66 7.76 20.32
N VAL A 51 20.21 6.54 20.63
CA VAL A 51 21.04 5.54 21.32
C VAL A 51 21.92 4.75 20.34
N LYS A 52 21.71 4.90 19.02
CA LYS A 52 22.48 4.21 17.97
C LYS A 52 24.01 4.35 18.11
N PRO A 53 24.59 5.52 18.42
CA PRO A 53 26.04 5.67 18.55
C PRO A 53 26.61 4.81 19.69
N MET A 54 25.93 4.74 20.84
CA MET A 54 26.31 3.88 21.98
C MET A 54 26.29 2.40 21.60
N LEU A 55 25.22 2.00 20.92
CA LEU A 55 25.02 0.62 20.51
C LEU A 55 26.19 0.10 19.67
N LYS A 56 26.73 0.89 18.74
CA LYS A 56 27.87 0.48 17.88
C LYS A 56 29.11 -0.03 18.64
N TYR A 57 29.25 0.26 19.93
CA TYR A 57 30.39 -0.13 20.75
C TYR A 57 30.12 -1.36 21.63
N LEU A 58 28.98 -2.03 21.47
CA LEU A 58 28.71 -3.31 22.15
C LEU A 58 29.46 -4.46 21.47
N ASN A 59 30.15 -5.26 22.28
CA ASN A 59 30.77 -6.50 21.87
C ASN A 59 29.82 -7.70 22.10
N HIS A 60 30.25 -8.91 21.70
CA HIS A 60 29.46 -10.13 21.87
C HIS A 60 29.15 -10.45 23.35
N GLY A 61 30.09 -10.19 24.27
CA GLY A 61 29.90 -10.41 25.71
C GLY A 61 28.83 -9.49 26.30
N ASP A 62 28.90 -8.20 25.97
CA ASP A 62 27.90 -7.20 26.38
C ASP A 62 26.51 -7.58 25.88
N PHE A 63 26.44 -8.08 24.64
CA PHE A 63 25.16 -8.48 24.06
C PHE A 63 24.56 -9.71 24.75
N GLN A 64 25.40 -10.69 25.11
CA GLN A 64 24.93 -11.87 25.85
C GLN A 64 24.40 -11.53 27.24
N GLU A 65 24.99 -10.55 27.94
CA GLU A 65 24.49 -10.09 29.24
C GLU A 65 23.08 -9.47 29.13
N ILE A 66 22.83 -8.68 28.08
CA ILE A 66 21.54 -7.96 27.92
C ILE A 66 20.46 -8.77 27.20
N PHE A 67 20.85 -9.86 26.52
CA PHE A 67 19.94 -10.68 25.72
C PHE A 67 18.76 -11.28 26.52
N PRO A 68 18.94 -11.79 27.76
CA PRO A 68 17.83 -12.28 28.58
C PRO A 68 16.77 -11.20 28.86
N ASP A 69 17.18 -9.95 29.08
CA ASP A 69 16.27 -8.84 29.33
C ASP A 69 15.56 -8.36 28.07
N ILE A 70 16.27 -8.37 26.93
CA ILE A 70 15.65 -8.13 25.61
C ILE A 70 14.63 -9.23 25.31
N LYS A 71 14.95 -10.50 25.59
CA LYS A 71 14.04 -11.64 25.43
C LYS A 71 12.81 -11.52 26.34
N LYS A 72 13.00 -11.21 27.63
CA LYS A 72 11.91 -10.94 28.58
C LYS A 72 11.06 -9.75 28.15
N GLY A 73 11.67 -8.70 27.63
CA GLY A 73 10.97 -7.55 27.05
C GLY A 73 10.11 -7.97 25.87
N LEU A 74 10.70 -8.66 24.88
CA LEU A 74 10.00 -9.12 23.67
C LEU A 74 8.81 -10.03 24.01
N LEU A 75 8.91 -10.85 25.05
CA LEU A 75 7.80 -11.68 25.54
C LEU A 75 6.68 -10.86 26.19
N ARG A 76 7.00 -9.72 26.82
CA ARG A 76 6.03 -8.84 27.51
C ARG A 76 5.33 -7.86 26.56
N ASN A 77 6.06 -7.24 25.64
CA ASN A 77 5.51 -6.24 24.71
C ASN A 77 6.25 -6.24 23.35
N PRO A 78 6.03 -7.27 22.51
CA PRO A 78 6.77 -7.47 21.27
C PRO A 78 6.58 -6.31 20.29
N GLU A 79 5.38 -5.74 20.20
CA GLU A 79 5.11 -4.63 19.26
C GLU A 79 5.92 -3.38 19.59
N THR A 80 6.08 -3.09 20.88
CA THR A 80 6.83 -1.94 21.38
C THR A 80 8.33 -2.08 21.14
N ILE A 81 8.88 -3.27 21.38
CA ILE A 81 10.32 -3.51 21.27
C ILE A 81 10.74 -3.73 19.83
N LEU A 82 9.89 -4.33 18.99
CA LEU A 82 10.13 -4.46 17.53
C LEU A 82 10.09 -3.11 16.81
N GLN A 83 9.32 -2.13 17.31
CA GLN A 83 9.39 -0.74 16.83
C GLN A 83 10.70 -0.03 17.23
N GLY A 84 11.40 -0.55 18.24
CA GLY A 84 12.76 -0.20 18.67
C GLY A 84 13.84 -0.58 17.67
N ARG A 85 13.80 0.03 16.47
CA ARG A 85 14.67 -0.27 15.30
C ARG A 85 16.18 -0.28 15.56
N GLY A 86 16.66 0.24 16.70
CA GLY A 86 18.08 0.32 17.06
C GLY A 86 18.64 -0.92 17.78
N ILE A 87 17.88 -1.54 18.68
CA ILE A 87 18.37 -2.59 19.60
C ILE A 87 18.57 -3.91 18.88
N ILE A 88 17.58 -4.23 18.06
CA ILE A 88 17.52 -5.51 17.39
C ILE A 88 18.46 -5.56 16.18
N ARG A 89 18.85 -4.38 15.66
CA ARG A 89 19.86 -4.23 14.61
C ARG A 89 21.21 -4.85 14.97
N MET A 90 21.55 -4.95 16.25
CA MET A 90 22.77 -5.63 16.71
C MET A 90 22.51 -7.03 17.24
N GLY A 91 21.35 -7.27 17.85
CA GLY A 91 21.09 -8.56 18.47
C GLY A 91 20.89 -9.73 17.52
N ILE A 92 20.44 -9.47 16.30
CA ILE A 92 20.19 -10.52 15.31
C ILE A 92 21.40 -10.82 14.43
N ALA A 93 22.39 -9.91 14.41
CA ALA A 93 23.71 -10.27 13.88
C ALA A 93 24.37 -11.39 14.72
N PHE A 94 24.00 -11.52 16.00
CA PHE A 94 24.61 -12.46 16.95
C PHE A 94 23.77 -13.70 17.33
N CYS A 95 22.43 -13.62 17.35
CA CYS A 95 21.60 -14.72 17.86
C CYS A 95 20.58 -15.24 16.84
N GLY A 96 20.94 -16.27 16.08
CA GLY A 96 20.02 -17.02 15.23
C GLY A 96 19.04 -17.90 16.02
N MET A 97 17.85 -17.38 16.39
CA MET A 97 16.87 -18.15 17.18
C MET A 97 15.45 -18.28 16.62
N LYS A 98 14.87 -19.46 16.92
CA LYS A 98 13.52 -20.01 16.63
C LYS A 98 12.43 -19.47 17.60
N PRO A 99 11.12 -19.57 17.26
CA PRO A 99 10.03 -18.97 18.04
C PRO A 99 9.45 -19.89 19.12
N MET A 100 8.90 -19.32 20.20
CA MET A 100 8.23 -20.02 21.31
C MET A 100 6.98 -19.23 21.77
N GLU A 101 5.90 -19.95 22.07
CA GLU A 101 4.52 -19.48 22.36
C GLU A 101 4.21 -19.46 23.88
N GLU A 102 3.76 -18.34 24.47
CA GLU A 102 3.34 -18.32 25.89
C GLU A 102 2.26 -17.24 26.19
N ARG A 103 1.00 -17.63 26.42
CA ARG A 103 -0.04 -16.73 27.00
C ARG A 103 -0.91 -17.32 28.12
N GLY A 104 -0.67 -18.56 28.55
CA GLY A 104 -1.53 -19.25 29.54
C GLY A 104 -1.20 -19.02 31.03
N LEU A 105 0.01 -18.56 31.38
CA LEU A 105 0.49 -18.62 32.78
C LEU A 105 -0.02 -17.50 33.71
N ALA A 106 -0.44 -16.35 33.16
CA ALA A 106 -0.61 -15.12 33.96
C ALA A 106 -1.86 -15.09 34.85
N LYS A 107 -2.93 -15.83 34.52
CA LYS A 107 -4.15 -15.88 35.34
C LYS A 107 -4.13 -16.94 36.44
N LEU A 108 -3.33 -18.00 36.28
CA LEU A 108 -3.13 -19.04 37.29
C LEU A 108 -2.53 -18.46 38.59
N VAL A 109 -1.64 -17.48 38.43
CA VAL A 109 -0.95 -16.79 39.54
C VAL A 109 -1.91 -15.90 40.35
N LEU A 110 -2.89 -15.26 39.69
CA LEU A 110 -3.86 -14.39 40.37
C LEU A 110 -4.90 -15.17 41.20
N ALA A 111 -5.34 -16.33 40.73
CA ALA A 111 -6.23 -17.20 41.48
C ALA A 111 -5.53 -17.86 42.69
N TYR A 112 -4.24 -18.23 42.54
CA TYR A 112 -3.42 -18.78 43.61
C TYR A 112 -3.12 -17.73 44.70
N LEU A 113 -2.79 -16.49 44.31
CA LEU A 113 -2.46 -15.40 45.24
C LEU A 113 -3.65 -14.95 46.12
N ASN A 114 -4.88 -15.02 45.62
CA ASN A 114 -6.06 -14.65 46.41
C ASN A 114 -6.44 -15.71 47.46
N ILE A 115 -6.09 -16.98 47.23
CA ILE A 115 -6.38 -18.07 48.19
C ILE A 115 -5.32 -18.12 49.30
N CYS A 116 -4.05 -17.86 48.99
CA CYS A 116 -2.96 -17.85 49.98
C CYS A 116 -3.06 -16.72 51.04
N HIS A 117 -3.94 -15.74 50.87
CA HIS A 117 -4.11 -14.60 51.78
C HIS A 117 -5.50 -14.56 52.44
N MET A 118 -6.28 -15.64 52.39
CA MET A 118 -7.58 -15.69 53.06
C MET A 118 -7.42 -15.97 54.57
N PRO A 119 -8.24 -15.37 55.44
CA PRO A 119 -8.25 -15.70 56.87
C PRO A 119 -8.66 -17.16 57.11
N ASP A 120 -8.06 -17.81 58.12
CA ASP A 120 -8.34 -19.21 58.50
C ASP A 120 -9.81 -19.48 58.91
N SER A 121 -10.62 -18.43 59.09
CA SER A 121 -12.06 -18.52 59.34
C SER A 121 -12.88 -18.88 58.08
N VAL A 122 -12.31 -18.79 56.88
CA VAL A 122 -13.02 -19.04 55.62
C VAL A 122 -12.87 -20.49 55.19
N LYS A 123 -13.94 -21.28 55.41
CA LYS A 123 -13.96 -22.72 55.08
C LYS A 123 -14.62 -23.06 53.74
N HIS A 124 -15.41 -22.15 53.17
CA HIS A 124 -16.13 -22.36 51.90
C HIS A 124 -15.93 -21.17 50.97
N VAL A 125 -15.57 -21.45 49.71
CA VAL A 125 -15.34 -20.43 48.68
C VAL A 125 -16.20 -20.75 47.46
N SER A 126 -17.02 -19.81 47.00
CA SER A 126 -17.78 -19.94 45.75
C SER A 126 -17.25 -18.98 44.69
N SER A 127 -17.00 -19.50 43.48
CA SER A 127 -16.52 -18.73 42.33
C SER A 127 -17.33 -19.07 41.10
N PHE A 128 -17.48 -18.09 40.21
CA PHE A 128 -18.10 -18.26 38.90
C PHE A 128 -17.02 -18.44 37.83
N SER A 129 -17.23 -19.37 36.90
CA SER A 129 -16.37 -19.57 35.73
C SER A 129 -17.09 -19.10 34.48
N ASP A 130 -16.46 -18.18 33.74
CA ASP A 130 -16.88 -17.71 32.41
C ASP A 130 -16.69 -18.77 31.31
N THR A 131 -16.41 -20.03 31.68
CA THR A 131 -16.17 -21.18 30.80
C THR A 131 -14.98 -21.04 29.85
N CYS A 132 -14.14 -20.00 29.98
CA CYS A 132 -12.98 -19.77 29.12
C CYS A 132 -11.88 -20.84 29.33
N GLY A 133 -11.68 -21.71 28.34
CA GLY A 133 -10.76 -22.85 28.42
C GLY A 133 -9.27 -22.51 28.58
N GLY A 134 -8.83 -21.30 28.19
CA GLY A 134 -7.44 -20.86 28.37
C GLY A 134 -7.15 -20.18 29.72
N GLN A 135 -8.21 -19.86 30.49
CA GLN A 135 -8.12 -18.98 31.66
C GLN A 135 -8.71 -19.63 32.91
N ASN A 136 -9.99 -20.03 32.85
CA ASN A 136 -10.77 -20.41 34.03
C ASN A 136 -11.34 -21.85 33.97
N ARG A 137 -11.42 -22.46 32.78
CA ARG A 137 -11.92 -23.84 32.59
C ARG A 137 -10.83 -24.76 32.03
N ASN A 138 -9.75 -24.93 32.78
CA ASN A 138 -8.64 -25.82 32.41
C ASN A 138 -8.17 -26.70 33.56
N LYS A 139 -7.44 -27.76 33.21
CA LYS A 139 -6.89 -28.73 34.15
C LYS A 139 -5.96 -28.13 35.21
N TYR A 140 -5.30 -27.01 34.90
CA TYR A 140 -4.38 -26.34 35.84
C TYR A 140 -5.14 -25.56 36.91
N VAL A 141 -6.28 -24.93 36.58
CA VAL A 141 -7.18 -24.28 37.55
C VAL A 141 -7.82 -25.32 38.47
N ALA A 142 -8.29 -26.44 37.91
CA ALA A 142 -8.82 -27.54 38.70
C ALA A 142 -7.74 -28.13 39.65
N ALA A 143 -6.52 -28.34 39.16
CA ALA A 143 -5.40 -28.81 39.98
C ALA A 143 -5.00 -27.80 41.07
N ALA A 144 -5.02 -26.49 40.78
CA ALA A 144 -4.72 -25.44 41.76
C ALA A 144 -5.79 -25.35 42.86
N MET A 145 -7.07 -25.48 42.51
CA MET A 145 -8.17 -25.52 43.49
C MET A 145 -8.10 -26.77 44.36
N LEU A 146 -7.79 -27.93 43.77
CA LEU A 146 -7.59 -29.18 44.53
C LEU A 146 -6.39 -29.07 45.48
N TYR A 147 -5.28 -28.49 45.00
CA TYR A 147 -4.12 -28.22 45.83
C TYR A 147 -4.47 -27.27 46.98
N ALA A 148 -5.29 -26.25 46.72
CA ALA A 148 -5.69 -25.30 47.76
C ALA A 148 -6.50 -25.95 48.88
N VAL A 149 -7.47 -26.80 48.55
CA VAL A 149 -8.26 -27.54 49.56
C VAL A 149 -7.39 -28.47 50.40
N ASN A 150 -6.35 -29.07 49.78
CA ASN A 150 -5.46 -29.99 50.49
C ASN A 150 -4.39 -29.31 51.35
N ASN A 151 -4.13 -28.01 51.18
CA ASN A 151 -2.97 -27.34 51.80
C ASN A 151 -3.33 -26.06 52.59
N PHE A 152 -4.58 -25.60 52.57
CA PHE A 152 -5.06 -24.41 53.31
C PHE A 152 -6.35 -24.71 54.10
N ALA A 153 -6.81 -23.78 54.93
CA ALA A 153 -7.99 -23.93 55.79
C ALA A 153 -9.35 -23.99 55.04
N VAL A 154 -9.34 -23.88 53.70
CA VAL A 154 -10.54 -23.94 52.86
C VAL A 154 -10.94 -25.41 52.65
N GLU A 155 -12.10 -25.79 53.15
CA GLU A 155 -12.61 -27.17 53.08
C GLU A 155 -13.37 -27.44 51.78
N THR A 156 -14.01 -26.43 51.19
CA THR A 156 -14.87 -26.60 50.00
C THR A 156 -14.75 -25.43 49.03
N ILE A 157 -14.62 -25.74 47.74
CA ILE A 157 -14.62 -24.75 46.66
C ILE A 157 -15.69 -25.09 45.63
N ASP A 158 -16.71 -24.23 45.50
CA ASP A 158 -17.75 -24.35 44.49
C ASP A 158 -17.40 -23.52 43.25
N LEU A 159 -17.15 -24.20 42.12
CA LEU A 159 -16.98 -23.56 40.82
C LEU A 159 -18.29 -23.66 40.02
N LYS A 160 -19.04 -22.57 39.96
CA LYS A 160 -20.34 -22.49 39.28
C LYS A 160 -20.17 -22.21 37.78
N PHE A 161 -20.87 -22.98 36.96
CA PHE A 161 -20.92 -22.85 35.49
C PHE A 161 -22.30 -22.34 35.06
N MET A 162 -22.37 -21.62 33.94
CA MET A 162 -23.64 -21.15 33.39
C MET A 162 -24.42 -22.28 32.68
N GLU A 163 -25.75 -22.24 32.78
CA GLU A 163 -26.65 -23.18 32.07
C GLU A 163 -26.72 -22.88 30.56
N PRO A 164 -26.83 -23.90 29.69
CA PRO A 164 -26.92 -23.69 28.24
C PRO A 164 -28.19 -22.91 27.84
N GLY A 165 -28.03 -21.81 27.08
CA GLY A 165 -29.15 -21.10 26.44
C GLY A 165 -29.57 -19.76 27.06
N HIS A 166 -29.08 -19.40 28.25
CA HIS A 166 -29.29 -18.07 28.87
C HIS A 166 -28.19 -17.06 28.56
N SER A 167 -27.66 -17.17 27.36
CA SER A 167 -26.56 -16.36 26.93
C SER A 167 -27.14 -15.31 25.95
N HIS A 168 -27.26 -14.08 26.43
CA HIS A 168 -27.17 -12.90 25.58
C HIS A 168 -25.74 -12.97 25.00
N LEU A 169 -25.61 -13.52 23.79
CA LEU A 169 -24.54 -14.50 23.54
C LEU A 169 -23.23 -13.89 23.04
N GLU A 170 -22.17 -14.29 23.74
CA GLU A 170 -20.77 -14.20 23.38
C GLU A 170 -20.43 -14.73 21.97
N ALA A 171 -21.34 -15.30 21.17
CA ALA A 171 -21.05 -15.73 19.80
C ALA A 171 -20.60 -14.55 18.91
N ASP A 172 -21.17 -13.35 19.06
CA ASP A 172 -20.70 -12.14 18.37
C ASP A 172 -19.38 -11.59 18.96
N SER A 173 -19.19 -11.75 20.27
CA SER A 173 -17.91 -11.52 20.94
C SER A 173 -16.84 -12.52 20.48
N ILE A 174 -17.20 -13.77 20.20
CA ILE A 174 -16.33 -14.87 19.75
C ILE A 174 -16.04 -14.70 18.26
N HIS A 175 -17.00 -14.31 17.42
CA HIS A 175 -16.73 -13.94 16.03
C HIS A 175 -15.80 -12.72 15.98
N SER A 176 -16.06 -11.68 16.77
CA SER A 176 -15.19 -10.51 16.85
C SER A 176 -13.88 -10.75 17.62
N THR A 177 -13.79 -11.74 18.51
CA THR A 177 -12.57 -12.12 19.26
C THR A 177 -11.73 -13.12 18.49
N ILE A 178 -12.33 -14.02 17.70
CA ILE A 178 -11.66 -14.84 16.68
C ILE A 178 -11.16 -13.93 15.57
N GLU A 179 -11.96 -12.95 15.12
CA GLU A 179 -11.52 -11.95 14.15
C GLU A 179 -10.43 -11.05 14.72
N ARG A 180 -10.55 -10.58 15.98
CA ARG A 180 -9.49 -9.82 16.68
C ARG A 180 -8.27 -10.68 17.01
N ALA A 181 -8.40 -11.96 17.33
CA ALA A 181 -7.28 -12.87 17.60
C ALA A 181 -6.58 -13.26 16.30
N LYS A 182 -7.32 -13.55 15.23
CA LYS A 182 -6.81 -13.76 13.87
C LYS A 182 -6.10 -12.49 13.38
N LYS A 183 -6.71 -11.31 13.51
CA LYS A 183 -6.06 -10.01 13.22
C LYS A 183 -4.89 -9.71 14.15
N ARG A 184 -4.89 -10.13 15.42
CA ARG A 184 -3.74 -9.97 16.35
C ARG A 184 -2.60 -10.91 16.03
N HIS A 185 -2.85 -12.17 15.65
CA HIS A 185 -1.81 -13.13 15.25
C HIS A 185 -1.25 -12.80 13.86
N GLU A 186 -2.12 -12.52 12.89
CA GLU A 186 -1.75 -12.08 11.55
C GLU A 186 -1.06 -10.71 11.59
N GLY A 187 -1.64 -9.73 12.28
CA GLY A 187 -1.06 -8.40 12.44
C GLY A 187 0.26 -8.40 13.22
N ALA A 188 0.39 -9.19 14.28
CA ALA A 188 1.67 -9.33 15.00
C ALA A 188 2.72 -10.01 14.12
N LEU A 189 2.35 -11.04 13.36
CA LEU A 189 3.26 -11.70 12.42
C LEU A 189 3.67 -10.75 11.29
N ILE A 190 2.75 -9.99 10.71
CA ILE A 190 3.05 -8.97 9.69
C ILE A 190 3.99 -7.90 10.26
N LYS A 191 3.75 -7.41 11.49
CA LYS A 191 4.66 -6.47 12.17
C LYS A 191 6.05 -7.09 12.38
N ALA A 192 6.12 -8.35 12.82
CA ALA A 192 7.38 -9.06 13.00
C ALA A 192 8.12 -9.26 11.67
N LEU A 193 7.41 -9.65 10.60
CA LEU A 193 7.96 -9.73 9.25
C LEU A 193 8.40 -8.37 8.73
N GLY A 194 7.70 -7.28 9.06
CA GLY A 194 8.10 -5.92 8.74
C GLY A 194 9.40 -5.50 9.43
N ALA A 195 9.60 -5.92 10.69
CA ALA A 195 10.85 -5.73 11.42
C ALA A 195 11.98 -6.56 10.78
N LEU A 196 11.74 -7.86 10.54
CA LEU A 196 12.67 -8.76 9.85
C LEU A 196 13.05 -8.25 8.46
N LYS A 197 12.09 -7.78 7.67
CA LYS A 197 12.30 -7.15 6.36
C LYS A 197 13.23 -5.94 6.45
N SER A 198 13.12 -5.16 7.51
CA SER A 198 14.01 -4.02 7.75
C SER A 198 15.45 -4.43 8.09
N TRP A 199 15.63 -5.63 8.66
CA TRP A 199 16.95 -6.20 8.94
C TRP A 199 17.54 -6.98 7.78
N ALA A 200 16.69 -7.67 7.02
CA ALA A 200 17.05 -8.47 5.85
C ALA A 200 17.93 -7.69 4.86
N LYS A 201 17.72 -6.38 4.75
CA LYS A 201 18.51 -5.45 3.92
C LYS A 201 20.03 -5.50 4.16
N PHE A 202 20.45 -5.94 5.35
CA PHE A 202 21.85 -5.99 5.76
C PHE A 202 22.52 -7.34 5.50
N PHE A 203 21.81 -8.32 4.94
CA PHE A 203 22.43 -9.57 4.49
C PHE A 203 23.20 -9.31 3.19
N THR A 204 24.51 -9.08 3.29
CA THR A 204 25.37 -8.67 2.16
C THR A 204 26.22 -9.80 1.58
N VAL A 205 26.55 -10.82 2.38
CA VAL A 205 27.46 -11.91 1.98
C VAL A 205 26.70 -13.22 1.80
N ASN A 206 26.06 -13.73 2.85
CA ASN A 206 25.30 -14.99 2.82
C ASN A 206 23.94 -14.81 3.50
N LEU A 207 22.96 -15.63 3.11
CA LEU A 207 21.72 -15.74 3.87
C LEU A 207 21.96 -16.57 5.14
N PRO A 208 21.20 -16.35 6.23
CA PRO A 208 21.22 -17.24 7.38
C PRO A 208 20.90 -18.68 6.97
N THR A 209 21.54 -19.66 7.61
CA THR A 209 21.48 -21.09 7.22
C THR A 209 20.07 -21.66 7.10
N ASN A 210 19.14 -21.22 7.96
CA ASN A 210 17.74 -21.67 7.95
C ASN A 210 16.79 -20.71 7.24
N PHE A 211 17.30 -19.67 6.57
CA PHE A 211 16.47 -18.60 6.02
C PHE A 211 15.47 -19.12 4.99
N VAL A 212 15.95 -19.91 4.03
CA VAL A 212 15.13 -20.52 2.97
C VAL A 212 14.05 -21.42 3.59
N ASP A 213 14.41 -22.22 4.59
CA ASP A 213 13.47 -23.10 5.28
C ASP A 213 12.41 -22.33 6.06
N VAL A 214 12.78 -21.22 6.71
CA VAL A 214 11.83 -20.34 7.41
C VAL A 214 10.83 -19.75 6.43
N VAL A 215 11.28 -19.28 5.26
CA VAL A 215 10.38 -18.78 4.21
C VAL A 215 9.46 -19.90 3.72
N LYS A 216 10.00 -21.07 3.37
CA LYS A 216 9.20 -22.21 2.89
C LYS A 216 8.16 -22.67 3.91
N LYS A 217 8.57 -22.84 5.17
CA LYS A 217 7.66 -23.25 6.27
C LYS A 217 6.62 -22.17 6.56
N GLY A 218 7.03 -20.90 6.55
CA GLY A 218 6.14 -19.76 6.76
C GLY A 218 5.08 -19.66 5.67
N VAL A 219 5.46 -19.81 4.41
CA VAL A 219 4.54 -19.72 3.26
C VAL A 219 3.58 -20.92 3.23
N ASN A 220 4.06 -22.13 3.51
CA ASN A 220 3.26 -23.36 3.47
C ASN A 220 2.45 -23.62 4.75
N ALA A 221 2.58 -22.79 5.79
CA ALA A 221 1.80 -22.96 7.01
C ALA A 221 0.29 -22.78 6.75
N LYS A 222 -0.54 -23.68 7.29
CA LYS A 222 -2.01 -23.63 7.12
C LYS A 222 -2.64 -22.33 7.64
N SER A 223 -1.98 -21.67 8.57
CA SER A 223 -2.41 -20.38 9.14
C SER A 223 -2.00 -19.16 8.31
N SER A 224 -1.15 -19.33 7.29
CA SER A 224 -0.64 -18.22 6.48
C SER A 224 -1.64 -17.80 5.43
N THR A 225 -2.23 -16.63 5.63
CA THR A 225 -3.08 -15.94 4.66
C THR A 225 -2.24 -15.40 3.48
N PRO A 226 -2.87 -15.04 2.34
CA PRO A 226 -2.16 -14.38 1.23
C PRO A 226 -1.36 -13.15 1.67
N THR A 227 -1.89 -12.36 2.60
CA THR A 227 -1.22 -11.18 3.17
C THR A 227 0.04 -11.54 3.95
N ILE A 228 0.01 -12.61 4.74
CA ILE A 228 1.18 -13.12 5.46
C ILE A 228 2.23 -13.62 4.46
N ARG A 229 1.82 -14.40 3.46
CA ARG A 229 2.71 -14.95 2.42
C ARG A 229 3.38 -13.83 1.61
N ALA A 230 2.63 -12.79 1.24
CA ALA A 230 3.17 -11.58 0.63
C ALA A 230 4.27 -10.92 1.48
N ASN A 231 4.11 -10.86 2.80
CA ASN A 231 5.10 -10.29 3.71
C ASN A 231 6.37 -11.16 3.83
N TYR A 232 6.24 -12.49 3.79
CA TYR A 232 7.41 -13.38 3.69
C TYR A 232 8.20 -13.13 2.39
N PHE A 233 7.51 -13.02 1.25
CA PHE A 233 8.18 -12.73 -0.04
C PHE A 233 8.84 -11.35 -0.04
N GLN A 234 8.19 -10.34 0.54
CA GLN A 234 8.79 -9.01 0.68
C GLN A 234 10.02 -9.00 1.60
N MET A 235 10.00 -9.78 2.69
CA MET A 235 11.19 -9.97 3.54
C MET A 235 12.31 -10.66 2.76
N ALA A 236 11.99 -11.72 2.01
CA ALA A 236 12.94 -12.44 1.17
C ALA A 236 13.57 -11.53 0.10
N LYS A 237 12.77 -10.70 -0.58
CA LYS A 237 13.26 -9.73 -1.57
C LYS A 237 14.24 -8.72 -0.99
N GLU A 238 14.08 -8.32 0.28
CA GLU A 238 15.04 -7.40 0.90
C GLU A 238 16.35 -8.11 1.30
N ALA A 239 16.29 -9.41 1.62
CA ALA A 239 17.43 -10.27 1.98
C ALA A 239 18.31 -10.67 0.79
N ILE A 240 17.67 -10.97 -0.34
CA ILE A 240 18.34 -11.53 -1.51
C ILE A 240 19.05 -10.40 -2.28
N LYS A 241 20.33 -10.64 -2.59
CA LYS A 241 21.28 -9.76 -3.28
C LYS A 241 22.11 -10.59 -4.26
N GLY A 242 22.82 -9.93 -5.19
CA GLY A 242 23.64 -10.62 -6.20
C GLY A 242 24.57 -11.68 -5.61
N ASN A 243 25.26 -11.35 -4.52
CA ASN A 243 26.23 -12.26 -3.88
C ASN A 243 25.62 -13.53 -3.27
N ASN A 244 24.32 -13.53 -2.96
CA ASN A 244 23.64 -14.65 -2.28
C ASN A 244 22.45 -15.22 -3.09
N VAL A 245 22.29 -14.80 -4.35
CA VAL A 245 21.16 -15.17 -5.21
C VAL A 245 21.06 -16.69 -5.42
N VAL A 246 22.20 -17.39 -5.50
CA VAL A 246 22.24 -18.85 -5.71
C VAL A 246 21.49 -19.61 -4.61
N GLN A 247 21.58 -19.15 -3.36
CA GLN A 247 20.88 -19.76 -2.22
C GLN A 247 19.36 -19.58 -2.34
N SER A 248 18.90 -18.51 -3.01
CA SER A 248 17.48 -18.22 -3.20
C SER A 248 16.82 -19.01 -4.33
N LEU A 249 17.60 -19.64 -5.22
CA LEU A 249 17.07 -20.42 -6.34
C LEU A 249 16.18 -21.59 -5.88
N GLN A 250 16.38 -22.07 -4.66
CA GLN A 250 15.53 -23.11 -4.06
C GLN A 250 14.09 -22.66 -3.75
N LEU A 251 13.81 -21.36 -3.83
CA LEU A 251 12.47 -20.79 -3.66
C LEU A 251 11.73 -20.62 -5.00
N LEU A 252 12.42 -20.74 -6.14
CA LEU A 252 11.89 -20.32 -7.44
C LEU A 252 10.62 -21.05 -7.84
N ASP A 253 10.61 -22.39 -7.74
CA ASP A 253 9.44 -23.20 -8.11
C ASP A 253 8.20 -22.85 -7.27
N MET A 254 8.39 -22.61 -5.97
CA MET A 254 7.32 -22.18 -5.06
C MET A 254 6.77 -20.80 -5.48
N LEU A 255 7.66 -19.86 -5.81
CA LEU A 255 7.26 -18.52 -6.21
C LEU A 255 6.50 -18.53 -7.54
N VAL A 256 7.00 -19.24 -8.55
CA VAL A 256 6.34 -19.36 -9.85
C VAL A 256 4.96 -19.99 -9.70
N GLN A 257 4.85 -21.07 -8.92
CA GLN A 257 3.55 -21.69 -8.64
C GLN A 257 2.58 -20.76 -7.91
N THR A 258 3.06 -19.93 -6.96
CA THR A 258 2.22 -18.93 -6.30
C THR A 258 1.68 -17.91 -7.30
N VAL A 259 2.51 -17.45 -8.24
CA VAL A 259 2.12 -16.49 -9.27
C VAL A 259 1.08 -17.09 -10.23
N GLU A 260 1.33 -18.30 -10.74
CA GLU A 260 0.44 -18.97 -11.69
C GLU A 260 -0.92 -19.34 -11.10
N LYS A 261 -1.00 -19.50 -9.77
CA LYS A 261 -2.26 -19.77 -9.03
C LYS A 261 -3.01 -18.50 -8.61
N SER A 262 -2.59 -17.32 -9.08
CA SER A 262 -3.24 -16.05 -8.76
C SER A 262 -4.73 -16.06 -9.15
N VAL A 263 -5.59 -15.57 -8.26
CA VAL A 263 -7.03 -15.43 -8.48
C VAL A 263 -7.37 -13.95 -8.70
N PRO A 264 -7.59 -13.47 -9.95
CA PRO A 264 -7.68 -12.04 -10.27
C PRO A 264 -8.79 -11.28 -9.55
N HIS A 265 -9.91 -11.94 -9.21
CA HIS A 265 -11.04 -11.31 -8.50
C HIS A 265 -10.81 -11.17 -6.99
N GLN A 266 -9.75 -11.78 -6.44
CA GLN A 266 -9.41 -11.70 -5.02
C GLN A 266 -8.21 -10.79 -4.79
N VAL A 267 -8.45 -9.59 -4.25
CA VAL A 267 -7.41 -8.55 -4.05
C VAL A 267 -6.20 -9.07 -3.26
N CYS A 268 -6.44 -9.84 -2.19
CA CYS A 268 -5.37 -10.42 -1.38
C CYS A 268 -4.55 -11.49 -2.12
N SER A 269 -5.17 -12.24 -3.03
CA SER A 269 -4.46 -13.21 -3.89
C SER A 269 -3.56 -12.48 -4.87
N VAL A 270 -4.05 -11.44 -5.53
CA VAL A 270 -3.23 -10.60 -6.43
C VAL A 270 -2.08 -9.93 -5.68
N TYR A 271 -2.31 -9.47 -4.44
CA TYR A 271 -1.26 -8.90 -3.60
C TYR A 271 -0.12 -9.89 -3.31
N GLU A 272 -0.46 -11.14 -2.98
CA GLU A 272 0.50 -12.23 -2.81
C GLU A 272 1.29 -12.48 -4.09
N SER A 273 0.58 -12.61 -5.22
CA SER A 273 1.19 -12.85 -6.53
C SER A 273 2.09 -11.70 -6.98
N LEU A 274 1.75 -10.44 -6.69
CA LEU A 274 2.60 -9.28 -6.94
C LEU A 274 3.88 -9.33 -6.11
N ALA A 275 3.80 -9.71 -4.83
CA ALA A 275 4.97 -9.85 -3.97
C ALA A 275 5.89 -10.98 -4.44
N ALA A 276 5.32 -12.13 -4.82
CA ALA A 276 6.07 -13.24 -5.41
C ALA A 276 6.70 -12.85 -6.76
N SER A 277 5.94 -12.20 -7.65
CA SER A 277 6.42 -11.74 -8.96
C SER A 277 7.55 -10.74 -8.85
N THR A 278 7.48 -9.84 -7.86
CA THR A 278 8.58 -8.90 -7.56
C THR A 278 9.86 -9.63 -7.20
N LEU A 279 9.75 -10.68 -6.38
CA LEU A 279 10.91 -11.47 -5.98
C LEU A 279 11.48 -12.27 -7.15
N VAL A 280 10.63 -12.93 -7.96
CA VAL A 280 11.07 -13.67 -9.15
C VAL A 280 11.78 -12.75 -10.14
N ALA A 281 11.19 -11.58 -10.45
CA ALA A 281 11.81 -10.60 -11.34
C ALA A 281 13.13 -10.05 -10.78
N CYS A 282 13.25 -9.85 -9.45
CA CYS A 282 14.51 -9.48 -8.83
C CYS A 282 15.57 -10.60 -8.95
N ILE A 283 15.19 -11.87 -8.78
CA ILE A 283 16.11 -13.00 -8.93
C ILE A 283 16.58 -13.11 -10.38
N SER A 284 15.67 -13.01 -11.35
CA SER A 284 15.98 -13.01 -12.78
C SER A 284 16.94 -11.88 -13.16
N ALA A 285 16.76 -10.67 -12.62
CA ALA A 285 17.67 -9.54 -12.85
C ALA A 285 19.08 -9.74 -12.24
N LEU A 286 19.22 -10.62 -11.24
CA LEU A 286 20.48 -10.90 -10.56
C LEU A 286 21.19 -12.15 -11.10
N ASP A 287 20.47 -13.07 -11.76
CA ASP A 287 20.98 -14.33 -12.30
C ASP A 287 20.46 -14.57 -13.72
N ASN A 288 21.32 -14.27 -14.70
CA ASN A 288 21.02 -14.40 -16.14
C ASN A 288 20.99 -15.87 -16.61
N SER A 289 21.38 -16.84 -15.78
CA SER A 289 21.58 -18.23 -16.22
C SER A 289 20.29 -19.05 -16.38
N LYS A 290 19.12 -18.53 -16.00
CA LYS A 290 17.87 -19.31 -15.87
C LYS A 290 16.64 -18.72 -16.54
N ASP A 291 16.81 -17.83 -17.50
CA ASP A 291 15.67 -17.16 -18.14
C ASP A 291 14.69 -18.15 -18.82
N SER A 292 15.20 -19.26 -19.38
CA SER A 292 14.38 -20.34 -19.96
C SER A 292 13.49 -21.08 -18.96
N LYS A 293 13.79 -21.03 -17.66
CA LYS A 293 12.91 -21.62 -16.61
C LYS A 293 11.78 -20.67 -16.20
N LEU A 294 11.83 -19.42 -16.65
CA LEU A 294 10.89 -18.38 -16.27
C LEU A 294 9.94 -18.01 -17.41
N ASP A 295 9.98 -18.72 -18.53
CA ASP A 295 9.10 -18.47 -19.67
C ASP A 295 7.62 -18.58 -19.30
N SER A 296 7.23 -19.56 -18.48
CA SER A 296 5.84 -19.70 -18.00
C SER A 296 5.44 -18.52 -17.11
N PHE A 297 6.35 -18.08 -16.22
CA PHE A 297 6.16 -16.92 -15.37
C PHE A 297 5.98 -15.63 -16.19
N TRP A 298 6.87 -15.36 -17.15
CA TRP A 298 6.80 -14.17 -17.99
C TRP A 298 5.53 -14.18 -18.85
N SER A 299 5.18 -15.33 -19.43
CA SER A 299 3.95 -15.50 -20.21
C SER A 299 2.70 -15.23 -19.39
N PHE A 300 2.68 -15.63 -18.11
CA PHE A 300 1.55 -15.39 -17.22
C PHE A 300 1.45 -13.91 -16.82
N VAL A 301 2.54 -13.31 -16.35
CA VAL A 301 2.53 -11.96 -15.78
C VAL A 301 2.34 -10.88 -16.85
N LEU A 302 2.88 -11.10 -18.05
CA LEU A 302 2.82 -10.16 -19.17
C LEU A 302 1.65 -10.45 -20.11
N HIS A 303 0.71 -11.30 -19.72
CA HIS A 303 -0.43 -11.66 -20.55
C HIS A 303 -1.31 -10.43 -20.85
N HIS A 304 -1.21 -9.90 -22.07
CA HIS A 304 -1.83 -8.64 -22.49
C HIS A 304 -3.36 -8.61 -22.40
N THR A 305 -4.06 -9.75 -22.56
CA THR A 305 -5.52 -9.83 -22.39
C THR A 305 -5.96 -10.19 -20.96
N LYS A 306 -5.46 -11.29 -20.38
CA LYS A 306 -5.89 -11.77 -19.06
C LYS A 306 -5.48 -10.87 -17.91
N LYS A 307 -4.35 -10.15 -18.05
CA LYS A 307 -3.85 -9.15 -17.08
C LYS A 307 -4.00 -9.61 -15.62
N PRO A 308 -3.49 -10.79 -15.22
CA PRO A 308 -3.86 -11.44 -13.97
C PRO A 308 -3.45 -10.64 -12.71
N LEU A 309 -2.42 -9.80 -12.82
CA LEU A 309 -1.96 -8.92 -11.74
C LEU A 309 -2.55 -7.50 -11.79
N LEU A 310 -3.23 -7.15 -12.88
CA LEU A 310 -3.80 -5.83 -13.15
C LEU A 310 -5.32 -5.92 -13.37
N SER A 311 -5.98 -6.82 -12.64
CA SER A 311 -7.42 -7.02 -12.75
C SER A 311 -8.19 -5.77 -12.31
N GLU A 312 -9.33 -5.48 -12.95
CA GLU A 312 -10.15 -4.32 -12.61
C GLU A 312 -10.55 -4.31 -11.13
N LYS A 313 -10.82 -5.49 -10.56
CA LYS A 313 -11.14 -5.64 -9.13
C LYS A 313 -9.97 -5.24 -8.24
N PHE A 314 -8.74 -5.63 -8.58
CA PHE A 314 -7.56 -5.20 -7.84
C PHE A 314 -7.32 -3.70 -8.00
N MET A 315 -7.36 -3.18 -9.24
CA MET A 315 -7.09 -1.78 -9.55
C MET A 315 -8.08 -0.82 -8.88
N SER A 316 -9.34 -1.24 -8.67
CA SER A 316 -10.37 -0.44 -8.00
C SER A 316 -10.38 -0.58 -6.47
N ALA A 317 -10.08 -1.76 -5.91
CA ALA A 317 -10.24 -2.02 -4.48
C ALA A 317 -8.93 -2.11 -3.69
N ALA A 318 -7.75 -2.08 -4.35
CA ALA A 318 -6.47 -2.15 -3.67
C ALA A 318 -6.27 -1.01 -2.67
N ASN A 319 -5.71 -1.33 -1.51
CA ASN A 319 -5.33 -0.37 -0.47
C ASN A 319 -3.91 0.20 -0.70
N LYS A 320 -3.48 1.14 0.16
CA LYS A 320 -2.17 1.81 0.04
C LYS A 320 -0.98 0.85 0.02
N GLU A 321 -0.99 -0.19 0.85
CA GLU A 321 0.11 -1.17 0.92
C GLU A 321 0.18 -2.03 -0.34
N GLN A 322 -0.98 -2.43 -0.86
CA GLN A 322 -1.12 -3.21 -2.09
C GLN A 322 -0.70 -2.41 -3.32
N LEU A 323 -1.09 -1.13 -3.41
CA LEU A 323 -0.63 -0.22 -4.46
C LEU A 323 0.88 0.02 -4.37
N ASN A 324 1.43 0.16 -3.16
CA ASN A 324 2.87 0.27 -2.99
C ASN A 324 3.61 -1.00 -3.47
N GLN A 325 3.03 -2.18 -3.29
CA GLN A 325 3.62 -3.42 -3.81
C GLN A 325 3.51 -3.54 -5.33
N LEU A 326 2.39 -3.09 -5.93
CA LEU A 326 2.28 -2.93 -7.38
C LEU A 326 3.39 -2.02 -7.91
N MET A 327 3.59 -0.84 -7.30
CA MET A 327 4.65 0.09 -7.67
C MET A 327 6.04 -0.56 -7.62
N LYS A 328 6.36 -1.31 -6.56
CA LYS A 328 7.65 -2.02 -6.46
C LYS A 328 7.84 -3.02 -7.60
N PHE A 329 6.77 -3.74 -7.96
CA PHE A 329 6.83 -4.67 -9.08
C PHE A 329 7.07 -3.92 -10.39
N THR A 330 6.32 -2.85 -10.64
CA THR A 330 6.46 -1.99 -11.82
C THR A 330 7.86 -1.39 -11.93
N ILE A 331 8.50 -0.96 -10.83
CA ILE A 331 9.89 -0.49 -10.85
C ILE A 331 10.80 -1.58 -11.39
N VAL A 332 10.83 -2.75 -10.76
CA VAL A 332 11.73 -3.85 -11.16
C VAL A 332 11.49 -4.24 -12.61
N LEU A 333 10.23 -4.28 -13.01
CA LEU A 333 9.83 -4.66 -14.36
C LEU A 333 10.35 -3.67 -15.41
N PHE A 334 10.15 -2.37 -15.22
CA PHE A 334 10.55 -1.35 -16.18
C PHE A 334 12.02 -0.93 -16.08
N THR A 335 12.71 -1.19 -14.96
CA THR A 335 14.14 -0.85 -14.82
C THR A 335 15.08 -2.00 -15.14
N SER A 336 14.61 -3.24 -15.07
CA SER A 336 15.47 -4.42 -15.19
C SER A 336 15.03 -5.43 -16.24
N HIS A 337 13.79 -5.32 -16.74
CA HIS A 337 13.19 -6.25 -17.71
C HIS A 337 12.34 -5.52 -18.75
N TYR A 338 12.77 -4.30 -19.14
CA TYR A 338 12.00 -3.46 -20.05
C TYR A 338 11.75 -4.14 -21.40
N GLU A 339 12.74 -4.86 -21.91
CA GLU A 339 12.69 -5.63 -23.15
C GLU A 339 11.55 -6.65 -23.18
N LYS A 340 11.13 -7.16 -22.02
CA LYS A 340 9.99 -8.10 -21.91
C LYS A 340 8.64 -7.39 -21.95
N VAL A 341 8.59 -6.12 -21.52
CA VAL A 341 7.36 -5.31 -21.44
C VAL A 341 7.15 -4.40 -22.64
N ALA A 342 8.19 -4.18 -23.43
CA ALA A 342 8.14 -3.39 -24.64
C ALA A 342 7.09 -3.90 -25.67
N GLY A 343 6.75 -3.04 -26.63
CA GLY A 343 5.80 -3.35 -27.69
C GLY A 343 4.38 -3.58 -27.17
N LYS A 344 3.76 -4.72 -27.51
CA LYS A 344 2.33 -4.98 -27.20
C LYS A 344 2.04 -5.16 -25.70
N ASN A 345 3.07 -5.44 -24.89
CA ASN A 345 2.92 -5.74 -23.48
C ASN A 345 2.89 -4.49 -22.58
N VAL A 346 3.17 -3.30 -23.11
CA VAL A 346 3.21 -2.05 -22.33
C VAL A 346 1.81 -1.50 -22.03
N LYS A 347 0.86 -1.67 -22.97
CA LYS A 347 -0.49 -1.09 -22.88
C LYS A 347 -1.26 -1.41 -21.59
N PRO A 348 -1.26 -2.65 -21.06
CA PRO A 348 -1.87 -2.95 -19.76
C PRO A 348 -1.35 -2.10 -18.59
N TRP A 349 -0.10 -1.64 -18.66
CA TRP A 349 0.56 -0.89 -17.60
C TRP A 349 0.20 0.59 -17.59
N HIS A 350 -0.41 1.14 -18.65
CA HIS A 350 -0.89 2.51 -18.66
C HIS A 350 -1.96 2.73 -17.57
N ASN A 351 -2.88 1.77 -17.40
CA ASN A 351 -3.85 1.74 -16.30
C ASN A 351 -3.20 1.52 -14.92
N ALA A 352 -2.09 0.78 -14.87
CA ALA A 352 -1.31 0.66 -13.64
C ALA A 352 -0.74 2.02 -13.22
N PHE A 353 -0.13 2.76 -14.15
CA PHE A 353 0.39 4.09 -13.88
C PHE A 353 -0.70 5.09 -13.49
N SER A 354 -1.83 5.12 -14.20
CA SER A 354 -2.95 6.01 -13.86
C SER A 354 -3.46 5.75 -12.44
N THR A 355 -3.68 4.48 -12.09
CA THR A 355 -4.16 4.09 -10.76
C THR A 355 -3.14 4.43 -9.67
N LEU A 356 -1.84 4.22 -9.92
CA LEU A 356 -0.78 4.54 -8.96
C LEU A 356 -0.67 6.06 -8.73
N LEU A 357 -0.83 6.88 -9.76
CA LEU A 357 -0.83 8.34 -9.66
C LEU A 357 -2.07 8.86 -8.90
N LEU A 358 -3.26 8.32 -9.19
CA LEU A 358 -4.51 8.81 -8.60
C LEU A 358 -4.71 8.31 -7.16
N ARG A 359 -4.47 7.02 -6.89
CA ARG A 359 -4.82 6.36 -5.62
C ARG A 359 -3.63 6.07 -4.70
N GLY A 360 -2.40 6.22 -5.19
CA GLY A 360 -1.19 6.03 -4.40
C GLY A 360 -1.10 6.97 -3.20
N ASP A 361 -0.38 6.56 -2.16
CA ASP A 361 0.08 7.49 -1.13
C ASP A 361 1.22 8.37 -1.66
N PHE A 362 1.60 9.40 -0.90
CA PHE A 362 2.61 10.38 -1.34
C PHE A 362 3.91 9.73 -1.85
N GLU A 363 4.42 8.73 -1.12
CA GLU A 363 5.65 8.04 -1.50
C GLU A 363 5.47 7.19 -2.76
N THR A 364 4.33 6.49 -2.89
CA THR A 364 4.01 5.71 -4.09
C THR A 364 3.92 6.62 -5.31
N VAL A 365 3.16 7.72 -5.23
CA VAL A 365 3.03 8.70 -6.33
C VAL A 365 4.37 9.29 -6.72
N LYS A 366 5.22 9.65 -5.74
CA LYS A 366 6.57 10.17 -5.99
C LYS A 366 7.44 9.16 -6.75
N GLN A 367 7.39 7.88 -6.36
CA GLN A 367 8.11 6.81 -7.05
C GLN A 367 7.55 6.55 -8.45
N THR A 368 6.23 6.62 -8.64
CA THR A 368 5.58 6.50 -9.95
C THR A 368 6.05 7.60 -10.89
N LYS A 369 6.01 8.85 -10.44
CA LYS A 369 6.49 10.00 -11.23
C LYS A 369 7.95 9.83 -11.63
N SER A 370 8.82 9.48 -10.67
CA SER A 370 10.24 9.23 -10.93
C SER A 370 10.48 8.10 -11.94
N LEU A 371 9.68 7.02 -11.88
CA LEU A 371 9.81 5.92 -12.82
C LEU A 371 9.38 6.32 -14.23
N ILE A 372 8.24 7.00 -14.38
CA ILE A 372 7.75 7.49 -15.68
C ILE A 372 8.79 8.39 -16.35
N THR A 373 9.36 9.37 -15.62
CA THR A 373 10.41 10.25 -16.15
C THR A 373 11.64 9.47 -16.62
N LYS A 374 12.04 8.41 -15.90
CA LYS A 374 13.16 7.55 -16.32
C LYS A 374 12.83 6.77 -17.57
N ILE A 375 11.66 6.13 -17.63
CA ILE A 375 11.24 5.34 -18.79
C ILE A 375 11.27 6.20 -20.07
N ILE A 376 10.70 7.41 -20.00
CA ILE A 376 10.68 8.34 -21.13
C ILE A 376 12.10 8.74 -21.56
N ALA A 377 12.99 8.98 -20.59
CA ALA A 377 14.37 9.39 -20.89
C ALA A 377 15.23 8.30 -21.53
N TYR A 378 14.97 7.02 -21.26
CA TYR A 378 15.84 5.91 -21.66
C TYR A 378 15.30 5.03 -22.79
N GLU A 379 13.97 4.93 -22.95
CA GLU A 379 13.35 3.86 -23.74
C GLU A 379 12.52 4.34 -24.95
N ASP A 380 12.66 5.61 -25.34
CA ASP A 380 11.98 6.25 -26.49
C ASP A 380 10.43 6.13 -26.49
N LEU A 381 9.84 6.05 -25.30
CA LEU A 381 8.39 5.98 -25.10
C LEU A 381 7.73 7.37 -25.04
N ASN A 382 7.87 8.13 -26.12
CA ASN A 382 7.39 9.52 -26.20
C ASN A 382 5.85 9.66 -26.07
N GLU A 383 5.11 8.62 -26.42
CA GLU A 383 3.64 8.57 -26.36
C GLU A 383 3.10 8.15 -24.97
N LEU A 384 3.96 7.63 -24.08
CA LEU A 384 3.53 7.14 -22.76
C LEU A 384 2.77 8.20 -21.92
N PRO A 385 3.18 9.49 -21.88
CA PRO A 385 2.40 10.52 -21.20
C PRO A 385 0.99 10.68 -21.75
N ILE A 386 0.82 10.60 -23.07
CA ILE A 386 -0.47 10.73 -23.76
C ILE A 386 -1.36 9.54 -23.42
N ASP A 387 -0.80 8.34 -23.45
CA ASP A 387 -1.52 7.12 -23.12
C ASP A 387 -2.02 7.11 -21.67
N ILE A 388 -1.17 7.50 -20.71
CA ILE A 388 -1.56 7.62 -19.30
C ILE A 388 -2.61 8.74 -19.13
N PHE A 389 -2.47 9.85 -19.85
CA PHE A 389 -3.45 10.94 -19.83
C PHE A 389 -4.83 10.46 -20.27
N ASN A 390 -4.91 9.73 -21.39
CA ASN A 390 -6.16 9.19 -21.91
C ASN A 390 -6.79 8.18 -20.95
N GLU A 391 -5.99 7.37 -20.25
CA GLU A 391 -6.48 6.43 -19.25
C GLU A 391 -7.05 7.16 -18.01
N ILE A 392 -6.39 8.22 -17.54
CA ILE A 392 -6.91 9.08 -16.47
C ILE A 392 -8.18 9.82 -16.92
N HIS A 393 -8.23 10.28 -18.17
CA HIS A 393 -9.42 10.93 -18.71
C HIS A 393 -10.61 9.96 -18.83
N SER A 394 -10.34 8.72 -19.22
CA SER A 394 -11.36 7.66 -19.25
C SER A 394 -11.90 7.35 -17.84
N PHE A 395 -11.05 7.45 -16.82
CA PHE A 395 -11.47 7.35 -15.42
C PHE A 395 -12.35 8.54 -15.00
N LEU A 396 -12.00 9.77 -15.40
CA LEU A 396 -12.79 10.98 -15.13
C LEU A 396 -14.21 10.86 -15.67
N ILE A 397 -14.37 10.44 -16.94
CA ILE A 397 -15.68 10.31 -17.59
C ILE A 397 -16.55 9.24 -16.91
N LYS A 398 -15.93 8.13 -16.47
CA LYS A 398 -16.65 7.01 -15.85
C LYS A 398 -16.93 7.20 -14.36
N SER A 399 -16.30 8.18 -13.71
CA SER A 399 -16.43 8.38 -12.28
C SER A 399 -17.60 9.29 -11.99
N ASP A 400 -18.60 8.78 -11.29
CA ASP A 400 -19.56 9.63 -10.59
C ASP A 400 -18.84 10.39 -9.46
N ALA A 401 -19.47 11.44 -8.93
CA ALA A 401 -18.93 12.33 -7.89
C ALA A 401 -18.56 11.62 -6.55
N GLU A 402 -18.65 10.29 -6.47
CA GLU A 402 -18.35 9.45 -5.31
C GLU A 402 -16.86 9.35 -4.95
N ARG A 403 -15.94 9.85 -5.78
CA ARG A 403 -14.48 9.75 -5.56
C ARG A 403 -13.77 11.13 -5.56
N PRO A 404 -14.09 12.02 -4.61
CA PRO A 404 -13.60 13.41 -4.64
C PRO A 404 -12.08 13.52 -4.45
N THR A 405 -11.45 12.56 -3.75
CA THR A 405 -10.00 12.58 -3.51
C THR A 405 -9.22 12.28 -4.79
N GLU A 406 -9.66 11.31 -5.58
CA GLU A 406 -9.06 10.97 -6.87
C GLU A 406 -9.29 12.09 -7.90
N LEU A 407 -10.51 12.62 -7.97
CA LEU A 407 -10.87 13.70 -8.91
C LEU A 407 -10.03 14.96 -8.69
N SER A 408 -9.81 15.36 -7.44
CA SER A 408 -8.97 16.52 -7.09
C SER A 408 -7.49 16.35 -7.45
N ARG A 409 -7.00 15.13 -7.66
CA ARG A 409 -5.60 14.84 -8.06
C ARG A 409 -5.38 14.86 -9.56
N ILE A 410 -6.44 14.80 -10.37
CA ILE A 410 -6.33 14.72 -11.84
C ILE A 410 -5.56 15.92 -12.41
N PRO A 411 -5.84 17.19 -12.03
CA PRO A 411 -5.07 18.33 -12.54
C PRO A 411 -3.57 18.19 -12.31
N ASP A 412 -3.14 17.80 -11.11
CA ASP A 412 -1.71 17.59 -10.78
C ASP A 412 -1.07 16.44 -11.58
N CYS A 413 -1.86 15.43 -11.93
CA CYS A 413 -1.41 14.35 -12.81
C CYS A 413 -1.23 14.85 -14.24
N TYR A 414 -2.19 15.62 -14.78
CA TYR A 414 -2.10 16.19 -16.12
C TYR A 414 -0.91 17.15 -16.26
N LEU A 415 -0.68 18.02 -15.27
CA LEU A 415 0.49 18.89 -15.25
C LEU A 415 1.80 18.10 -15.21
N PHE A 416 1.86 17.03 -14.41
CA PHE A 416 3.03 16.15 -14.40
C PHE A 416 3.27 15.49 -15.76
N LEU A 417 2.23 14.93 -16.40
CA LEU A 417 2.37 14.28 -17.71
C LEU A 417 2.78 15.28 -18.79
N ALA A 418 2.21 16.49 -18.78
CA ALA A 418 2.59 17.60 -19.65
C ALA A 418 4.08 17.96 -19.49
N SER A 419 4.58 18.02 -18.25
CA SER A 419 6.00 18.30 -17.98
C SER A 419 6.97 17.21 -18.45
N CYS A 420 6.48 16.00 -18.70
CA CYS A 420 7.28 14.88 -19.18
C CYS A 420 7.24 14.73 -20.71
N TYR A 421 6.38 15.49 -21.40
CA TYR A 421 6.16 15.33 -22.83
C TYR A 421 7.37 15.83 -23.64
N GLN A 422 7.83 15.01 -24.60
CA GLN A 422 8.98 15.32 -25.45
C GLN A 422 8.61 15.59 -26.92
N GLY A 423 7.34 15.36 -27.31
CA GLY A 423 6.87 15.53 -28.68
C GLY A 423 6.42 16.97 -29.00
N SER A 424 5.75 17.15 -30.16
CA SER A 424 5.12 18.43 -30.52
C SER A 424 3.91 18.70 -29.63
N GLY A 425 4.07 19.60 -28.65
CA GLY A 425 3.04 19.86 -27.66
C GLY A 425 1.72 20.37 -28.25
N GLU A 426 1.79 21.06 -29.39
CA GLU A 426 0.62 21.60 -30.08
C GLU A 426 -0.37 20.50 -30.50
N ARG A 427 0.12 19.40 -31.08
CA ARG A 427 -0.75 18.31 -31.54
C ARG A 427 -1.54 17.70 -30.38
N PHE A 428 -0.87 17.45 -29.27
CA PHE A 428 -1.53 16.91 -28.09
C PHE A 428 -2.53 17.90 -27.47
N LEU A 429 -2.20 19.19 -27.45
CA LEU A 429 -3.12 20.23 -26.95
C LEU A 429 -4.39 20.32 -27.80
N ILE A 430 -4.31 20.13 -29.12
CA ILE A 430 -5.49 20.00 -29.99
C ILE A 430 -6.32 18.78 -29.58
N ASP A 431 -5.69 17.61 -29.50
CA ASP A 431 -6.37 16.33 -29.20
C ASP A 431 -7.03 16.30 -27.80
N CYS A 432 -6.56 17.13 -26.87
CA CYS A 432 -7.08 17.20 -25.50
C CYS A 432 -7.84 18.49 -25.18
N VAL A 433 -8.03 19.41 -26.13
CA VAL A 433 -8.59 20.75 -25.86
C VAL A 433 -9.94 20.66 -25.16
N PHE A 434 -10.87 19.80 -25.61
CA PHE A 434 -12.13 19.60 -24.88
C PHE A 434 -11.90 18.86 -23.56
N LYS A 435 -11.11 17.78 -23.57
CA LYS A 435 -10.88 16.89 -22.42
C LYS A 435 -10.43 17.65 -21.16
N VAL A 436 -9.55 18.64 -21.30
CA VAL A 436 -9.02 19.42 -20.15
C VAL A 436 -10.00 20.47 -19.62
N HIS A 437 -11.07 20.77 -20.35
CA HIS A 437 -12.14 21.71 -19.96
C HIS A 437 -13.37 21.01 -19.38
N HIS A 438 -13.25 19.73 -19.04
CA HIS A 438 -14.29 19.00 -18.32
C HIS A 438 -14.72 19.77 -17.06
N PRO A 439 -16.03 19.88 -16.75
CA PRO A 439 -16.52 20.72 -15.64
C PRO A 439 -15.79 20.50 -14.31
N SER A 440 -15.60 19.24 -13.91
CA SER A 440 -14.90 18.89 -12.67
C SER A 440 -13.43 19.31 -12.63
N LEU A 441 -12.78 19.51 -13.79
CA LEU A 441 -11.41 20.01 -13.85
C LEU A 441 -11.38 21.52 -13.75
N VAL A 442 -12.29 22.21 -14.45
CA VAL A 442 -12.35 23.68 -14.48
C VAL A 442 -12.71 24.25 -13.11
N GLU A 443 -13.58 23.57 -12.35
CA GLU A 443 -13.92 23.94 -10.97
C GLU A 443 -12.70 23.92 -10.03
N ASN A 444 -11.77 22.97 -10.22
CA ASN A 444 -10.61 22.80 -9.36
C ASN A 444 -9.35 23.51 -9.88
N CYS A 445 -9.22 23.66 -11.20
CA CYS A 445 -8.05 24.26 -11.86
C CYS A 445 -8.47 24.89 -13.20
N PRO A 446 -9.03 26.13 -13.19
CA PRO A 446 -9.55 26.78 -14.40
C PRO A 446 -8.46 27.07 -15.45
N ASP A 447 -7.22 27.32 -15.02
CA ASP A 447 -6.08 27.57 -15.91
C ASP A 447 -5.31 26.30 -16.30
N LEU A 448 -5.90 25.10 -16.15
CA LEU A 448 -5.22 23.83 -16.42
C LEU A 448 -4.64 23.76 -17.84
N PHE A 449 -5.43 24.14 -18.86
CA PHE A 449 -4.98 24.17 -20.26
C PHE A 449 -3.78 25.11 -20.45
N LYS A 450 -3.83 26.31 -19.87
CA LYS A 450 -2.75 27.30 -19.99
C LYS A 450 -1.46 26.81 -19.33
N LYS A 451 -1.57 26.21 -18.14
CA LYS A 451 -0.44 25.63 -17.40
C LYS A 451 0.17 24.43 -18.15
N MET A 452 -0.66 23.57 -18.74
CA MET A 452 -0.18 22.45 -19.57
C MET A 452 0.60 22.97 -20.78
N ALA A 453 0.05 23.94 -21.51
CA ALA A 453 0.74 24.53 -22.66
C ALA A 453 2.10 25.15 -22.29
N PHE A 454 2.16 25.86 -21.16
CA PHE A 454 3.42 26.40 -20.63
C PHE A 454 4.46 25.31 -20.34
N LEU A 455 4.06 24.22 -19.67
CA LEU A 455 4.95 23.08 -19.36
C LEU A 455 5.42 22.33 -20.59
N MET A 456 4.64 22.36 -21.67
CA MET A 456 4.97 21.75 -22.96
C MET A 456 5.69 22.72 -23.90
N HIS A 457 6.06 23.91 -23.43
CA HIS A 457 6.74 24.95 -24.20
C HIS A 457 5.97 25.41 -25.45
N VAL A 458 4.63 25.43 -25.39
CA VAL A 458 3.77 25.92 -26.46
C VAL A 458 3.38 27.38 -26.21
N ASP A 459 3.63 28.24 -27.19
CA ASP A 459 3.09 29.61 -27.20
C ASP A 459 1.60 29.56 -27.52
N LEU A 460 0.76 29.83 -26.53
CA LEU A 460 -0.69 29.78 -26.65
C LEU A 460 -1.27 30.77 -27.66
N SER A 461 -0.69 31.96 -27.78
CA SER A 461 -1.18 32.98 -28.71
C SER A 461 -0.92 32.55 -30.15
N LYS A 462 0.28 32.00 -30.40
CA LYS A 462 0.63 31.42 -31.70
C LYS A 462 -0.20 30.16 -31.99
N PHE A 463 -0.30 29.25 -31.03
CA PHE A 463 -1.07 28.01 -31.14
C PHE A 463 -2.53 28.27 -31.55
N VAL A 464 -3.19 29.20 -30.86
CA VAL A 464 -4.57 29.58 -31.14
C VAL A 464 -4.73 30.16 -32.56
N SER A 465 -3.76 30.96 -33.01
CA SER A 465 -3.76 31.52 -34.37
C SER A 465 -3.58 30.43 -35.42
N ASP A 466 -2.53 29.63 -35.29
CA ASP A 466 -2.09 28.64 -36.28
C ASP A 466 -3.10 27.49 -36.43
N HIS A 467 -3.78 27.11 -35.35
CA HIS A 467 -4.74 25.99 -35.33
C HIS A 467 -6.20 26.44 -35.23
N SER A 468 -6.49 27.73 -35.43
CA SER A 468 -7.84 28.31 -35.35
C SER A 468 -8.85 27.55 -36.19
N LYS A 469 -8.54 27.25 -37.45
CA LYS A 469 -9.42 26.49 -38.36
C LYS A 469 -9.76 25.10 -37.81
N VAL A 470 -8.75 24.34 -37.38
CA VAL A 470 -8.93 22.99 -36.83
C VAL A 470 -9.82 23.03 -35.59
N ILE A 471 -9.55 23.97 -34.68
CA ILE A 471 -10.33 24.14 -33.45
C ILE A 471 -11.79 24.52 -33.78
N MET A 472 -12.01 25.42 -34.74
CA MET A 472 -13.37 25.80 -35.18
C MET A 472 -14.12 24.61 -35.80
N ASP A 473 -13.45 23.82 -36.65
CA ASP A 473 -14.02 22.61 -37.24
C ASP A 473 -14.42 21.59 -36.15
N MET A 474 -13.67 21.50 -35.05
CA MET A 474 -14.06 20.66 -33.90
C MET A 474 -15.37 21.13 -33.26
N PHE A 475 -15.64 22.44 -33.20
CA PHE A 475 -16.91 22.97 -32.68
C PHE A 475 -18.09 22.73 -33.64
N LEU A 476 -17.84 22.77 -34.96
CA LEU A 476 -18.85 22.54 -35.98
C LEU A 476 -19.39 21.11 -35.99
N ASN A 477 -18.56 20.14 -35.60
CA ASN A 477 -18.94 18.72 -35.59
C ASN A 477 -19.68 18.31 -34.30
N ILE A 478 -20.03 19.25 -33.43
CA ILE A 478 -20.74 18.97 -32.17
C ILE A 478 -22.25 18.96 -32.42
N GLU A 479 -22.91 17.84 -32.12
CA GLU A 479 -24.37 17.74 -32.16
C GLU A 479 -25.04 18.41 -30.95
N VAL A 480 -24.47 18.22 -29.74
CA VAL A 480 -25.02 18.73 -28.48
C VAL A 480 -23.99 19.56 -27.72
N VAL A 481 -24.34 20.83 -27.47
CA VAL A 481 -23.47 21.75 -26.74
C VAL A 481 -23.56 21.49 -25.23
N GLU A 482 -22.58 20.75 -24.71
CA GLU A 482 -22.38 20.57 -23.27
C GLU A 482 -21.49 21.63 -22.61
N LYS A 483 -21.44 21.61 -21.26
CA LYS A 483 -20.64 22.53 -20.44
C LYS A 483 -19.14 22.50 -20.78
N ILE A 484 -18.60 21.36 -21.22
CA ILE A 484 -17.21 21.20 -21.67
C ILE A 484 -16.87 22.14 -22.84
N HIS A 485 -17.81 22.31 -23.78
CA HIS A 485 -17.63 23.18 -24.95
C HIS A 485 -17.69 24.65 -24.56
N ILE A 486 -18.62 25.02 -23.68
CA ILE A 486 -18.72 26.39 -23.14
C ILE A 486 -17.44 26.77 -22.39
N ASN A 487 -16.94 25.87 -21.55
CA ASN A 487 -15.70 26.07 -20.81
C ASN A 487 -14.50 26.24 -21.76
N THR A 488 -14.42 25.40 -22.80
CA THR A 488 -13.38 25.49 -23.81
C THR A 488 -13.42 26.83 -24.55
N LEU A 489 -14.59 27.23 -25.03
CA LEU A 489 -14.80 28.51 -25.70
C LEU A 489 -14.41 29.68 -24.80
N THR A 490 -14.79 29.63 -23.52
CA THR A 490 -14.43 30.66 -22.54
C THR A 490 -12.91 30.81 -22.41
N THR A 491 -12.17 29.69 -22.33
CA THR A 491 -10.71 29.73 -22.28
C THR A 491 -10.11 30.29 -23.57
N LEU A 492 -10.58 29.86 -24.74
CA LEU A 492 -10.10 30.33 -26.05
C LEU A 492 -10.32 31.84 -26.24
N LEU A 493 -11.50 32.33 -25.86
CA LEU A 493 -11.82 33.77 -25.87
C LEU A 493 -10.94 34.55 -24.88
N SER A 494 -10.57 33.95 -23.75
CA SER A 494 -9.64 34.57 -22.80
C SER A 494 -8.20 34.68 -23.34
N ILE A 495 -7.83 33.85 -24.33
CA ILE A 495 -6.51 33.86 -24.97
C ILE A 495 -6.49 34.84 -26.15
N SER A 496 -7.48 34.76 -27.06
CA SER A 496 -7.58 35.65 -28.21
C SER A 496 -9.02 35.90 -28.61
N SER A 497 -9.68 36.84 -27.93
CA SER A 497 -11.04 37.30 -28.25
C SER A 497 -11.13 37.91 -29.64
N SER A 498 -10.12 38.69 -30.05
CA SER A 498 -10.06 39.35 -31.36
C SER A 498 -10.09 38.38 -32.54
N LEU A 499 -9.57 37.15 -32.35
CA LEU A 499 -9.57 36.12 -33.38
C LEU A 499 -10.86 35.29 -33.36
N TYR A 500 -11.24 34.77 -32.19
CA TYR A 500 -12.34 33.82 -32.11
C TYR A 500 -13.73 34.47 -32.23
N ILE A 501 -13.95 35.69 -31.72
CA ILE A 501 -15.27 36.32 -31.81
C ILE A 501 -15.72 36.46 -33.28
N PRO A 502 -14.93 37.02 -34.21
CA PRO A 502 -15.31 37.07 -35.62
C PRO A 502 -15.57 35.69 -36.22
N LEU A 503 -14.74 34.69 -35.93
CA LEU A 503 -14.88 33.33 -36.46
C LEU A 503 -16.18 32.66 -36.00
N PHE A 504 -16.51 32.75 -34.71
CA PHE A 504 -17.77 32.22 -34.18
C PHE A 504 -18.99 32.99 -34.70
N MET A 505 -18.88 34.31 -34.87
CA MET A 505 -19.99 35.09 -35.44
C MET A 505 -20.26 34.76 -36.91
N GLU A 506 -19.23 34.58 -37.72
CA GLU A 506 -19.39 34.10 -39.10
C GLU A 506 -19.96 32.68 -39.13
N MET A 507 -19.49 31.80 -38.25
CA MET A 507 -20.05 30.45 -38.10
C MET A 507 -21.55 30.48 -37.81
N ILE A 508 -21.98 31.28 -36.83
CA ILE A 508 -23.41 31.44 -36.48
C ILE A 508 -24.19 32.00 -37.68
N LYS A 509 -23.66 33.02 -38.37
CA LYS A 509 -24.30 33.57 -39.56
C LYS A 509 -24.49 32.51 -40.66
N GLU A 510 -23.48 31.69 -40.93
CA GLU A 510 -23.57 30.61 -41.92
C GLU A 510 -24.56 29.53 -41.49
N SER A 511 -24.55 29.10 -40.23
CA SER A 511 -25.54 28.15 -39.72
C SER A 511 -26.97 28.67 -39.85
N LEU A 512 -27.21 29.96 -39.57
CA LEU A 512 -28.51 30.62 -39.70
C LEU A 512 -28.95 30.82 -41.17
N LYS A 513 -28.03 30.75 -42.14
CA LYS A 513 -28.37 30.78 -43.58
C LYS A 513 -28.96 29.46 -44.07
N ASN A 514 -28.94 28.38 -43.28
CA ASN A 514 -29.47 27.08 -43.68
C ASN A 514 -30.96 27.21 -44.09
N PRO A 515 -31.31 26.96 -45.37
CA PRO A 515 -32.67 27.14 -45.86
C PRO A 515 -33.69 26.20 -45.18
N VAL A 516 -33.23 25.08 -44.60
CA VAL A 516 -34.07 24.19 -43.78
C VAL A 516 -34.65 24.91 -42.58
N LEU A 517 -33.92 25.86 -41.96
CA LEU A 517 -34.41 26.65 -40.83
C LEU A 517 -35.58 27.58 -41.18
N LYS A 518 -35.83 27.82 -42.47
CA LYS A 518 -37.00 28.59 -42.95
C LYS A 518 -38.21 27.70 -43.20
N GLN A 519 -38.04 26.39 -43.14
CA GLN A 519 -39.10 25.41 -43.34
C GLN A 519 -39.57 24.94 -41.97
N VAL A 520 -40.87 25.03 -41.70
CA VAL A 520 -41.49 24.47 -40.50
C VAL A 520 -42.34 23.31 -40.99
N SER A 521 -42.03 22.10 -40.54
CA SER A 521 -42.84 20.92 -40.83
C SER A 521 -44.18 21.00 -40.09
N LEU A 522 -45.22 20.36 -40.65
CA LEU A 522 -46.51 20.23 -39.96
C LEU A 522 -46.36 19.54 -38.59
N HIS A 523 -45.37 18.66 -38.47
CA HIS A 523 -45.03 17.96 -37.22
C HIS A 523 -44.47 18.94 -36.18
N GLU A 524 -43.47 19.77 -36.53
CA GLU A 524 -42.92 20.79 -35.63
C GLU A 524 -43.95 21.85 -35.24
N PHE A 525 -44.81 22.27 -36.18
CA PHE A 525 -45.92 23.16 -35.89
C PHE A 525 -46.93 22.54 -34.93
N GLY A 526 -47.20 21.24 -35.06
CA GLY A 526 -48.05 20.50 -34.13
C GLY A 526 -47.45 20.37 -32.74
N ILE A 527 -46.14 20.06 -32.63
CA ILE A 527 -45.41 20.07 -31.36
C ILE A 527 -45.54 21.43 -30.67
N LEU A 528 -45.30 22.53 -31.40
CA LEU A 528 -45.36 23.89 -30.85
C LEU A 528 -46.74 24.25 -30.28
N ASN A 529 -47.82 23.75 -30.89
CA ASN A 529 -49.18 24.02 -30.45
C ASN A 529 -49.68 23.05 -29.36
N THR A 530 -48.85 22.09 -28.94
CA THR A 530 -49.22 21.14 -27.89
C THR A 530 -49.10 21.82 -26.51
N PRO A 531 -50.14 21.76 -25.66
CA PRO A 531 -50.11 22.34 -24.33
C PRO A 531 -48.97 21.81 -23.47
N GLU A 532 -48.46 22.65 -22.57
CA GLU A 532 -47.39 22.28 -21.66
C GLU A 532 -47.82 21.11 -20.76
N GLY A 533 -47.06 20.01 -20.79
CA GLY A 533 -47.38 18.77 -20.07
C GLY A 533 -48.06 17.68 -20.90
N GLU A 534 -48.41 17.95 -22.16
CA GLU A 534 -48.96 16.97 -23.09
C GLU A 534 -47.94 16.55 -24.16
N VAL A 535 -47.99 15.28 -24.59
CA VAL A 535 -47.13 14.77 -25.66
C VAL A 535 -47.89 14.85 -26.99
N TYR A 536 -47.29 15.54 -27.96
CA TYR A 536 -47.87 15.77 -29.29
C TYR A 536 -48.16 14.46 -30.03
N ASP A 537 -47.18 13.55 -30.02
CA ASP A 537 -47.30 12.24 -30.67
C ASP A 537 -47.69 11.18 -29.64
N GLN A 538 -48.99 10.89 -29.56
CA GLN A 538 -49.53 9.89 -28.62
C GLN A 538 -49.32 8.45 -29.08
N THR A 539 -48.88 8.22 -30.32
CA THR A 539 -48.57 6.87 -30.83
C THR A 539 -47.36 6.23 -30.15
N ILE A 540 -46.57 7.03 -29.43
CA ILE A 540 -45.42 6.57 -28.63
C ILE A 540 -45.89 5.79 -27.37
N PHE A 541 -47.15 5.95 -26.96
CA PHE A 541 -47.75 5.27 -25.81
C PHE A 541 -48.66 4.08 -26.19
N GLU A 542 -48.89 3.86 -27.49
CA GLU A 542 -49.57 2.67 -28.04
C GLU A 542 -48.54 1.59 -28.41
#